data_AF-A0A6L8GPC3-F1
#
_entry.id   AF-A0A6L8GPC3-F1
#
_cell.length_a   1.000
_cell.length_b   1.000
_cell.length_c   1.000
_cell.angle_alpha   90.00
_cell.angle_beta   90.00
_cell.angle_gamma   90.00
#
_symmetry.space_group_name_H-M   'P 1'
#
loop_
_entity.id
_entity.type
_entity.pdbx_description
1 polymer ?
#
loop_
_entity_poly.entity_id
_entity_poly.type
_entity_poly.pdbx_seq_one_letter_code
_entity_poly.pdbx_strand_id
1 'polypeptide(L)'
;MAAELTPRDIFLAPHLATADAAAFLEGFHLREGAAADAHLQQLAEDLTTRLALANLAGMLFDALATTPDPDAALLGFCRYAAERTPRAAFIGNLQADPRMLDILTQLLGTSPFLSEILIRDPEYLHWLRRELDGPPPDRTAYDAEVDRRLDATQSVENQVDALKRLQRREMLRIAARDLFGMLDRETLTTTTTQLSHLADALVDGVLRVAAAENIARHGPLPGRFAVIGMGKLGGIDLN
;
A
#
# COMPACT_ATOMS: atom_id res chain seq x y z
N MET A 1 42.53 -9.98 8.38
CA MET A 1 41.21 -10.56 8.10
C MET A 1 40.23 -9.41 8.22
N ALA A 2 39.70 -8.91 7.10
CA ALA A 2 38.68 -7.86 7.16
C ALA A 2 37.45 -8.44 7.89
N ALA A 3 36.89 -7.70 8.84
CA ALA A 3 35.68 -8.13 9.53
C ALA A 3 34.55 -8.27 8.49
N GLU A 4 33.76 -9.32 8.60
CA GLU A 4 32.59 -9.54 7.73
C GLU A 4 31.54 -8.46 8.07
N LEU A 5 31.14 -7.67 7.08
CA LEU A 5 30.14 -6.62 7.26
C LEU A 5 28.79 -7.25 7.63
N THR A 6 28.11 -6.65 8.60
CA THR A 6 26.75 -7.01 9.00
C THR A 6 25.75 -5.94 8.53
N PRO A 7 24.45 -6.25 8.42
CA PRO A 7 23.44 -5.26 8.07
C PRO A 7 23.44 -4.01 8.98
N ARG A 8 23.81 -4.18 10.26
CA ARG A 8 23.91 -3.06 11.22
C ARG A 8 25.04 -2.09 10.87
N ASP A 9 26.10 -2.58 10.24
CA ASP A 9 27.30 -1.81 9.93
C ASP A 9 27.03 -0.72 8.90
N ILE A 10 26.03 -0.89 8.03
CA ILE A 10 25.53 0.16 7.13
C ILE A 10 25.20 1.45 7.90
N PHE A 11 24.72 1.34 9.13
CA PHE A 11 24.32 2.49 9.94
C PHE A 11 25.33 2.88 11.02
N LEU A 12 26.06 1.90 11.56
CA LEU A 12 26.83 2.07 12.80
C LEU A 12 28.35 1.96 12.61
N ALA A 13 28.84 1.42 11.49
CA ALA A 13 30.28 1.25 11.32
C ALA A 13 30.96 2.63 11.16
N PRO A 14 32.01 2.90 11.97
CA PRO A 14 32.76 4.14 11.84
C PRO A 14 33.54 4.11 10.52
N HIS A 15 33.39 5.15 9.71
CA HIS A 15 34.13 5.35 8.45
C HIS A 15 33.93 4.25 7.39
N LEU A 16 32.75 3.62 7.32
CA LEU A 16 32.41 2.73 6.20
C LEU A 16 32.46 3.51 4.89
N ALA A 17 33.28 3.06 3.94
CA ALA A 17 33.36 3.71 2.64
C ALA A 17 32.07 3.45 1.85
N THR A 18 31.57 4.46 1.13
CA THR A 18 30.35 4.35 0.31
C THR A 18 30.42 3.20 -0.70
N ALA A 19 31.60 2.91 -1.24
CA ALA A 19 31.79 1.78 -2.16
C ALA A 19 31.60 0.42 -1.48
N ASP A 20 32.05 0.27 -0.22
CA ASP A 20 31.89 -0.97 0.55
C ASP A 20 30.43 -1.17 0.97
N ALA A 21 29.75 -0.08 1.39
CA ALA A 21 28.32 -0.08 1.68
C ALA A 21 27.49 -0.46 0.44
N ALA A 22 27.80 0.14 -0.71
CA ALA A 22 27.13 -0.17 -1.97
C ALA A 22 27.28 -1.64 -2.36
N ALA A 23 28.51 -2.17 -2.33
CA ALA A 23 28.77 -3.57 -2.65
C ALA A 23 28.06 -4.55 -1.68
N PHE A 24 27.94 -4.17 -0.40
CA PHE A 24 27.17 -4.96 0.57
C PHE A 24 25.68 -4.99 0.24
N LEU A 25 25.09 -3.82 -0.09
CA LEU A 25 23.68 -3.69 -0.44
C LEU A 25 23.33 -4.41 -1.76
N GLU A 26 24.24 -4.42 -2.73
CA GLU A 26 24.11 -5.19 -3.97
C GLU A 26 23.94 -6.71 -3.72
N GLY A 27 24.46 -7.21 -2.59
CA GLY A 27 24.24 -8.59 -2.13
C GLY A 27 22.77 -8.93 -1.84
N PHE A 28 21.92 -7.92 -1.65
CA PHE A 28 20.47 -8.06 -1.42
C PHE A 28 19.64 -7.72 -2.66
N HIS A 29 20.23 -7.88 -3.86
CA HIS A 29 19.60 -7.60 -5.16
C HIS A 29 19.25 -6.13 -5.42
N LEU A 30 19.82 -5.19 -4.65
CA LEU A 30 19.75 -3.76 -4.93
C LEU A 30 20.73 -3.43 -6.05
N ARG A 31 20.23 -3.12 -7.25
CA ARG A 31 21.06 -2.84 -8.42
C ARG A 31 21.81 -1.51 -8.29
N GLU A 32 21.24 -0.56 -7.54
CA GLU A 32 21.80 0.78 -7.34
C GLU A 32 22.32 0.94 -5.91
N GLY A 33 23.30 0.12 -5.49
CA GLY A 33 23.81 0.07 -4.11
C GLY A 33 24.25 1.43 -3.54
N ALA A 34 24.86 2.29 -4.35
CA ALA A 34 25.26 3.63 -3.91
C ALA A 34 24.06 4.56 -3.67
N ALA A 35 23.02 4.48 -4.50
CA ALA A 35 21.79 5.25 -4.30
C ALA A 35 20.99 4.71 -3.09
N ALA A 36 20.98 3.40 -2.92
CA ALA A 36 20.41 2.72 -1.77
C ALA A 36 21.03 3.20 -0.45
N ASP A 37 22.36 3.20 -0.35
CA ASP A 37 23.08 3.73 0.82
C ASP A 37 22.73 5.21 1.06
N ALA A 38 22.76 6.04 0.01
CA ALA A 38 22.44 7.46 0.14
C ALA A 38 21.03 7.71 0.73
N HIS A 39 20.01 6.99 0.26
CA HIS A 39 18.64 7.09 0.81
C HIS A 39 18.56 6.64 2.28
N LEU A 40 19.26 5.55 2.64
CA LEU A 40 19.31 5.04 4.01
C LEU A 40 20.02 6.02 4.95
N GLN A 41 21.15 6.61 4.53
CA GLN A 41 21.87 7.60 5.33
C GLN A 41 21.05 8.87 5.52
N GLN A 42 20.34 9.33 4.49
CA GLN A 42 19.44 10.48 4.58
C GLN A 42 18.28 10.22 5.55
N LEU A 43 17.75 8.99 5.58
CA LEU A 43 16.72 8.63 6.55
C LEU A 43 17.27 8.58 7.99
N ALA A 44 18.55 8.21 8.15
CA ALA A 44 19.28 7.99 9.39
C ALA A 44 20.08 9.21 9.90
N GLU A 45 19.59 10.44 9.63
CA GLU A 45 20.26 11.69 10.04
C GLU A 45 20.35 11.84 11.57
N ASP A 46 19.30 11.49 12.31
CA ASP A 46 19.29 11.55 13.78
C ASP A 46 19.68 10.21 14.41
N LEU A 47 20.32 10.27 15.60
CA LEU A 47 20.84 9.11 16.30
C LEU A 47 19.74 8.09 16.66
N THR A 48 18.55 8.55 17.03
CA THR A 48 17.46 7.66 17.47
C THR A 48 16.93 6.85 16.29
N THR A 49 16.68 7.49 15.15
CA THR A 49 16.30 6.81 13.91
C THR A 49 17.42 5.90 13.41
N ARG A 50 18.68 6.35 13.45
CA ARG A 50 19.83 5.53 13.03
C ARG A 50 19.94 4.23 13.81
N LEU A 51 19.78 4.28 15.13
CA LEU A 51 19.79 3.08 15.98
C LEU A 51 18.58 2.17 15.68
N ALA A 52 17.40 2.74 15.45
CA ALA A 52 16.21 1.98 15.09
C ALA A 52 16.39 1.26 13.73
N LEU A 53 16.91 1.95 12.71
CA LEU A 53 17.21 1.37 11.40
C LEU A 53 18.27 0.29 11.50
N ALA A 54 19.35 0.51 12.27
CA ALA A 54 20.37 -0.50 12.50
C ALA A 54 19.77 -1.80 13.09
N ASN A 55 18.81 -1.67 14.02
CA ASN A 55 18.13 -2.83 14.61
C ASN A 55 17.17 -3.52 13.65
N LEU A 56 16.59 -2.80 12.69
CA LEU A 56 15.70 -3.34 11.65
C LEU A 56 16.47 -3.90 10.44
N ALA A 57 17.71 -3.47 10.21
CA ALA A 57 18.45 -3.60 8.97
C ALA A 57 18.43 -5.01 8.35
N GLY A 58 18.71 -6.05 9.16
CA GLY A 58 18.69 -7.43 8.68
C GLY A 58 17.32 -7.84 8.13
N MET A 59 16.26 -7.65 8.92
CA MET A 59 14.88 -7.95 8.49
C MET A 59 14.46 -7.10 7.29
N LEU A 60 14.86 -5.82 7.25
CA LEU A 60 14.55 -4.94 6.12
C LEU A 60 15.20 -5.45 4.83
N PHE A 61 16.51 -5.73 4.84
CA PHE A 61 17.22 -6.16 3.65
C PHE A 61 16.77 -7.54 3.18
N ASP A 62 16.52 -8.47 4.10
CA ASP A 62 15.94 -9.77 3.78
C ASP A 62 14.55 -9.61 3.13
N ALA A 63 13.69 -8.77 3.71
CA ALA A 63 12.35 -8.53 3.16
C ALA A 63 12.42 -7.88 1.77
N LEU A 64 13.28 -6.87 1.58
CA LEU A 64 13.49 -6.20 0.28
C LEU A 64 13.96 -7.17 -0.81
N ALA A 65 14.89 -8.07 -0.48
CA ALA A 65 15.43 -9.06 -1.41
C ALA A 65 14.37 -10.04 -1.94
N THR A 66 13.23 -10.18 -1.27
CA THR A 66 12.10 -11.02 -1.71
C THR A 66 11.06 -10.28 -2.56
N THR A 67 11.22 -8.98 -2.78
CA THR A 67 10.26 -8.19 -3.55
C THR A 67 10.55 -8.26 -5.06
N PRO A 68 9.55 -8.00 -5.93
CA PRO A 68 9.76 -7.98 -7.37
C PRO A 68 10.77 -6.93 -7.85
N ASP A 69 10.82 -5.76 -7.20
CA ASP A 69 11.80 -4.70 -7.45
C ASP A 69 12.35 -4.16 -6.11
N PRO A 70 13.50 -4.68 -5.63
CA PRO A 70 14.11 -4.28 -4.36
C PRO A 70 14.52 -2.80 -4.30
N ASP A 71 15.00 -2.23 -5.41
CA ASP A 71 15.40 -0.83 -5.48
C ASP A 71 14.18 0.09 -5.30
N ALA A 72 13.08 -0.22 -6.00
CA ALA A 72 11.81 0.52 -5.86
C ALA A 72 11.22 0.36 -4.45
N ALA A 73 11.28 -0.85 -3.87
CA ALA A 73 10.83 -1.11 -2.52
C ALA A 73 11.62 -0.30 -1.47
N LEU A 74 12.95 -0.22 -1.60
CA LEU A 74 13.81 0.54 -0.69
C LEU A 74 13.54 2.05 -0.79
N LEU A 75 13.47 2.58 -2.01
CA LEU A 75 13.13 3.99 -2.22
C LEU A 75 11.75 4.33 -1.65
N GLY A 76 10.76 3.47 -1.92
CA GLY A 76 9.42 3.58 -1.38
C GLY A 76 9.40 3.54 0.15
N PHE A 77 10.21 2.66 0.76
CA PHE A 77 10.33 2.54 2.21
C PHE A 77 10.90 3.82 2.81
N CYS A 78 11.98 4.36 2.23
CA CYS A 78 12.60 5.59 2.70
C CYS A 78 11.63 6.77 2.61
N ARG A 79 10.90 6.90 1.49
CA ARG A 79 9.87 7.93 1.31
C ARG A 79 8.72 7.76 2.32
N TYR A 80 8.20 6.55 2.48
CA TYR A 80 7.13 6.27 3.43
C TYR A 80 7.55 6.56 4.88
N ALA A 81 8.75 6.14 5.28
CA ALA A 81 9.28 6.37 6.62
C ALA A 81 9.62 7.85 6.88
N ALA A 82 10.01 8.61 5.84
CA ALA A 82 10.28 10.04 5.95
C ALA A 82 9.03 10.82 6.39
N GLU A 83 7.84 10.41 5.94
CA GLU A 83 6.55 11.01 6.29
C GLU A 83 6.07 10.64 7.72
N ARG A 84 6.80 9.80 8.46
CA ARG A 84 6.41 9.35 9.81
C ARG A 84 7.03 10.21 10.90
N THR A 85 6.20 10.64 11.85
CA THR A 85 6.62 11.38 13.03
C THR A 85 5.96 10.80 14.29
N PRO A 86 6.71 10.30 15.30
CA PRO A 86 8.17 10.11 15.31
C PRO A 86 8.61 8.91 14.45
N ARG A 87 9.62 9.11 13.60
CA ARG A 87 10.13 8.09 12.66
C ARG A 87 10.68 6.84 13.35
N ALA A 88 11.50 7.01 14.38
CA ALA A 88 12.08 5.89 15.12
C ALA A 88 11.04 4.98 15.79
N ALA A 89 9.92 5.54 16.26
CA ALA A 89 8.83 4.77 16.85
C ALA A 89 8.13 3.90 15.79
N PHE A 90 7.92 4.44 14.59
CA PHE A 90 7.38 3.65 13.47
C PHE A 90 8.32 2.49 13.09
N ILE A 91 9.63 2.73 12.99
CA ILE A 91 10.62 1.69 12.70
C ILE A 91 10.61 0.60 13.78
N GLY A 92 10.51 1.00 15.06
CA GLY A 92 10.34 0.07 16.17
C GLY A 92 9.07 -0.80 16.06
N ASN A 93 7.97 -0.24 15.57
CA ASN A 93 6.75 -1.01 15.33
C ASN A 93 6.91 -2.06 14.22
N LEU A 94 7.67 -1.75 13.15
CA LEU A 94 7.99 -2.73 12.10
C LEU A 94 8.86 -3.87 12.64
N GLN A 95 9.79 -3.58 13.55
CA GLN A 95 10.58 -4.61 14.23
C GLN A 95 9.70 -5.51 15.10
N ALA A 96 8.66 -4.97 15.73
CA ALA A 96 7.75 -5.73 16.58
C ALA A 96 6.70 -6.56 15.80
N ASP A 97 6.39 -6.19 14.55
CA ASP A 97 5.47 -6.91 13.67
C ASP A 97 6.10 -7.15 12.28
N PRO A 98 6.91 -8.20 12.12
CA PRO A 98 7.58 -8.51 10.85
C PRO A 98 6.60 -8.66 9.67
N ARG A 99 5.36 -9.12 9.91
CA ARG A 99 4.34 -9.23 8.85
C ARG A 99 3.95 -7.86 8.31
N MET A 100 3.95 -6.82 9.15
CA MET A 100 3.72 -5.45 8.70
C MET A 100 4.87 -4.93 7.83
N LEU A 101 6.10 -5.31 8.12
CA LEU A 101 7.26 -5.02 7.27
C LEU A 101 7.12 -5.71 5.91
N ASP A 102 6.78 -7.00 5.89
CA ASP A 102 6.59 -7.77 4.65
C ASP A 102 5.49 -7.16 3.77
N ILE A 103 4.35 -6.81 4.36
CA ILE A 103 3.26 -6.15 3.62
C ILE A 103 3.73 -4.84 3.01
N LEU A 104 4.45 -4.03 3.78
CA LEU A 104 4.94 -2.74 3.33
C LEU A 104 5.94 -2.91 2.17
N THR A 105 6.98 -3.73 2.33
CA THR A 105 8.01 -3.91 1.30
C THR A 105 7.45 -4.53 0.04
N GLN A 106 6.58 -5.55 0.15
CA GLN A 106 5.95 -6.19 -1.01
C GLN A 106 5.08 -5.22 -1.81
N LEU A 107 4.26 -4.40 -1.15
CA LEU A 107 3.44 -3.41 -1.86
C LEU A 107 4.31 -2.34 -2.54
N LEU A 108 5.37 -1.90 -1.86
CA LEU A 108 6.28 -0.87 -2.39
C LEU A 108 7.11 -1.36 -3.58
N GLY A 109 7.52 -2.63 -3.58
CA GLY A 109 8.29 -3.26 -4.65
C GLY A 109 7.45 -3.78 -5.81
N THR A 110 6.13 -3.87 -5.65
CA THR A 110 5.24 -4.42 -6.69
C THR A 110 4.70 -3.35 -7.64
N SER A 111 4.33 -2.17 -7.13
CA SER A 111 3.65 -1.16 -7.95
C SER A 111 3.87 0.26 -7.44
N PRO A 112 4.39 1.18 -8.29
CA PRO A 112 4.49 2.59 -7.96
C PRO A 112 3.15 3.21 -7.54
N PHE A 113 2.05 2.74 -8.13
CA PHE A 113 0.71 3.22 -7.78
C PHE A 113 0.33 2.89 -6.33
N LEU A 114 0.61 1.66 -5.88
CA LEU A 114 0.35 1.25 -4.49
C LEU A 114 1.28 2.00 -3.53
N SER A 115 2.54 2.22 -3.93
CA SER A 115 3.50 3.03 -3.18
C SER A 115 3.01 4.44 -2.94
N GLU A 116 2.51 5.12 -3.98
CA GLU A 116 1.98 6.48 -3.85
C GLU A 116 0.73 6.53 -2.95
N ILE A 117 -0.12 5.50 -2.96
CA ILE A 117 -1.26 5.43 -2.04
C ILE A 117 -0.75 5.37 -0.58
N LEU A 118 0.20 4.48 -0.28
CA LEU A 118 0.74 4.33 1.08
C LEU A 118 1.51 5.56 1.56
N ILE A 119 2.31 6.18 0.68
CA ILE A 119 3.06 7.39 1.03
C ILE A 119 2.11 8.55 1.33
N ARG A 120 1.01 8.67 0.56
CA ARG A 120 0.02 9.72 0.74
C ARG A 120 -0.89 9.51 1.95
N ASP A 121 -1.39 8.28 2.15
CA ASP A 121 -2.38 7.91 3.17
C ASP A 121 -1.83 6.77 4.05
N PRO A 122 -0.92 7.09 4.98
CA PRO A 122 -0.04 6.09 5.56
C PRO A 122 -0.66 5.26 6.67
N GLU A 123 -1.72 5.76 7.28
CA GLU A 123 -2.57 5.02 8.19
C GLU A 123 -3.16 3.74 7.55
N TYR A 124 -3.19 3.66 6.22
CA TYR A 124 -3.67 2.48 5.52
C TYR A 124 -2.82 1.24 5.77
N LEU A 125 -1.54 1.36 6.11
CA LEU A 125 -0.72 0.19 6.45
C LEU A 125 -1.25 -0.52 7.70
N HIS A 126 -1.56 0.22 8.76
CA HIS A 126 -2.11 -0.35 9.99
C HIS A 126 -3.53 -0.87 9.81
N TRP A 127 -4.35 -0.19 9.01
CA TRP A 127 -5.67 -0.70 8.63
C TRP A 127 -5.52 -2.02 7.88
N LEU A 128 -4.69 -2.05 6.83
CA LEU A 128 -4.48 -3.20 5.98
C LEU A 128 -3.97 -4.40 6.78
N ARG A 129 -2.97 -4.20 7.64
CA ARG A 129 -2.42 -5.26 8.50
C ARG A 129 -3.50 -5.97 9.32
N ARG A 130 -4.52 -5.25 9.82
CA ARG A 130 -5.65 -5.84 10.56
C ARG A 130 -6.65 -6.53 9.64
N GLU A 131 -6.94 -5.94 8.49
CA GLU A 131 -7.95 -6.45 7.56
C GLU A 131 -7.51 -7.73 6.84
N LEU A 132 -6.21 -7.93 6.67
CA LEU A 132 -5.66 -9.15 6.06
C LEU A 132 -5.86 -10.41 6.92
N ASP A 133 -6.24 -10.27 8.19
CA ASP A 133 -6.59 -11.40 9.05
C ASP A 133 -8.05 -11.87 8.83
N GLY A 134 -8.87 -11.08 8.12
CA GLY A 134 -10.27 -11.38 7.83
C GLY A 134 -10.53 -11.89 6.40
N PRO A 135 -11.76 -12.38 6.14
CA PRO A 135 -12.21 -12.69 4.78
C PRO A 135 -12.28 -11.40 3.95
N PRO A 136 -12.15 -11.49 2.62
CA PRO A 136 -12.36 -10.32 1.76
C PRO A 136 -13.85 -9.95 1.79
N PRO A 137 -14.20 -8.67 1.58
CA PRO A 137 -15.59 -8.24 1.47
C PRO A 137 -16.24 -8.89 0.23
N ASP A 138 -17.51 -9.22 0.34
CA ASP A 138 -18.32 -9.51 -0.84
C ASP A 138 -18.93 -8.22 -1.42
N ARG A 139 -19.75 -8.36 -2.46
CA ARG A 139 -20.44 -7.22 -3.06
C ARG A 139 -21.31 -6.46 -2.05
N THR A 140 -22.07 -7.19 -1.24
CA THR A 140 -22.96 -6.61 -0.22
C THR A 140 -22.20 -5.75 0.79
N ALA A 141 -21.04 -6.22 1.23
CA ALA A 141 -20.17 -5.49 2.15
C ALA A 141 -19.61 -4.21 1.52
N TYR A 142 -19.25 -4.23 0.23
CA TYR A 142 -18.84 -3.02 -0.48
C TYR A 142 -19.97 -2.00 -0.61
N ASP A 143 -21.18 -2.43 -0.98
CA ASP A 143 -22.35 -1.55 -1.07
C ASP A 143 -22.65 -0.87 0.28
N ALA A 144 -22.61 -1.63 1.38
CA ALA A 144 -22.81 -1.10 2.72
C ALA A 144 -21.70 -0.13 3.18
N GLU A 145 -20.45 -0.31 2.73
CA GLU A 145 -19.36 0.64 2.99
C GLU A 145 -19.54 1.92 2.14
N VAL A 146 -19.97 1.80 0.89
CA VAL A 146 -20.32 2.95 0.03
C VAL A 146 -21.43 3.77 0.69
N ASP A 147 -22.52 3.15 1.13
CA ASP A 147 -23.62 3.81 1.83
C ASP A 147 -23.12 4.59 3.05
N ARG A 148 -22.36 3.93 3.93
CA ARG A 148 -21.81 4.58 5.13
C ARG A 148 -20.94 5.78 4.81
N ARG A 149 -20.17 5.75 3.72
CA ARG A 149 -19.29 6.86 3.29
C ARG A 149 -20.11 8.03 2.75
N LEU A 150 -21.13 7.74 1.96
CA LEU A 150 -22.00 8.75 1.37
C LEU A 150 -22.85 9.44 2.45
N ASP A 151 -23.38 8.68 3.42
CA ASP A 151 -24.19 9.22 4.53
C ASP A 151 -23.35 10.08 5.49
N ALA A 152 -22.06 9.76 5.64
CA ALA A 152 -21.14 10.51 6.49
C ALA A 152 -20.66 11.84 5.88
N THR A 153 -21.03 12.15 4.63
CA THR A 153 -20.55 13.33 3.90
C THR A 153 -21.71 14.16 3.34
N GLN A 154 -21.55 15.49 3.37
CA GLN A 154 -22.68 16.41 3.09
C GLN A 154 -22.62 17.06 1.70
N SER A 155 -21.43 17.16 1.08
CA SER A 155 -21.27 17.76 -0.25
C SER A 155 -20.90 16.71 -1.29
N VAL A 156 -21.27 16.96 -2.55
CA VAL A 156 -20.97 16.09 -3.69
C VAL A 156 -19.46 15.86 -3.83
N GLU A 157 -18.65 16.91 -3.65
CA GLU A 157 -17.20 16.80 -3.73
C GLU A 157 -16.66 15.87 -2.64
N ASN A 158 -17.14 16.02 -1.41
CA ASN A 158 -16.72 15.19 -0.28
C ASN A 158 -17.16 13.73 -0.44
N GLN A 159 -18.35 13.50 -1.01
CA GLN A 159 -18.85 12.17 -1.36
C GLN A 159 -17.95 11.49 -2.38
N VAL A 160 -17.65 12.17 -3.49
CA VAL A 160 -16.75 11.64 -4.54
C VAL A 160 -15.35 11.35 -3.97
N ASP A 161 -14.82 12.25 -3.14
CA ASP A 161 -13.51 12.04 -2.52
C ASP A 161 -13.53 10.89 -1.49
N ALA A 162 -14.65 10.66 -0.81
CA ALA A 162 -14.82 9.50 0.06
C ALA A 162 -14.81 8.19 -0.74
N LEU A 163 -15.46 8.15 -1.91
CA LEU A 163 -15.43 6.99 -2.80
C LEU A 163 -14.02 6.75 -3.38
N LYS A 164 -13.28 7.81 -3.74
CA LYS A 164 -11.87 7.68 -4.16
C LYS A 164 -10.95 7.18 -3.05
N ARG A 165 -11.19 7.58 -1.79
CA ARG A 165 -10.46 7.04 -0.63
C ARG A 165 -10.78 5.55 -0.44
N LEU A 166 -12.05 5.17 -0.55
CA LEU A 166 -12.46 3.78 -0.51
C LEU A 166 -11.75 2.96 -1.61
N GLN A 167 -11.84 3.40 -2.86
CA GLN A 167 -11.18 2.72 -3.99
C GLN A 167 -9.69 2.46 -3.71
N ARG A 168 -8.93 3.49 -3.33
CA ARG A 168 -7.48 3.39 -3.05
C ARG A 168 -7.18 2.42 -1.92
N ARG A 169 -7.93 2.52 -0.83
CA ARG A 169 -7.79 1.64 0.33
C ARG A 169 -8.07 0.17 -0.04
N GLU A 170 -9.10 -0.07 -0.84
CA GLU A 170 -9.49 -1.42 -1.24
C GLU A 170 -8.56 -2.03 -2.28
N MET A 171 -8.01 -1.23 -3.21
CA MET A 171 -6.97 -1.70 -4.12
C MET A 171 -5.72 -2.19 -3.37
N LEU A 172 -5.31 -1.51 -2.30
CA LEU A 172 -4.22 -2.01 -1.43
C LEU A 172 -4.55 -3.37 -0.82
N ARG A 173 -5.78 -3.55 -0.32
CA ARG A 173 -6.22 -4.82 0.27
C ARG A 173 -6.26 -5.95 -0.75
N ILE A 174 -6.82 -5.70 -1.92
CA ILE A 174 -6.90 -6.68 -3.00
C ILE A 174 -5.49 -7.09 -3.44
N ALA A 175 -4.62 -6.11 -3.71
CA ALA A 175 -3.24 -6.38 -4.11
C ALA A 175 -2.44 -7.14 -3.05
N ALA A 176 -2.56 -6.75 -1.77
CA ALA A 176 -1.87 -7.46 -0.70
C ALA A 176 -2.35 -8.91 -0.57
N ARG A 177 -3.67 -9.16 -0.63
CA ARG A 177 -4.18 -10.54 -0.56
C ARG A 177 -3.73 -11.38 -1.76
N ASP A 178 -3.64 -10.80 -2.94
CA ASP A 178 -3.11 -11.45 -4.14
C ASP A 178 -1.63 -11.83 -3.96
N LEU A 179 -0.79 -10.88 -3.52
CA LEU A 179 0.65 -11.10 -3.31
C LEU A 179 0.96 -12.17 -2.26
N PHE A 180 0.18 -12.22 -1.17
CA PHE A 180 0.37 -13.21 -0.11
C PHE A 180 -0.43 -14.51 -0.32
N GLY A 181 -1.06 -14.70 -1.49
CA GLY A 181 -1.85 -15.90 -1.79
C GLY A 181 -3.03 -16.13 -0.84
N MET A 182 -3.56 -15.05 -0.24
CA MET A 182 -4.68 -15.05 0.72
C MET A 182 -6.05 -14.98 0.03
N LEU A 183 -6.07 -14.92 -1.29
CA LEU A 183 -7.27 -15.15 -2.10
C LEU A 183 -7.29 -16.64 -2.46
N ASP A 184 -8.12 -17.40 -1.76
CA ASP A 184 -8.22 -18.83 -2.01
C ASP A 184 -8.65 -19.08 -3.47
N ARG A 185 -8.05 -20.07 -4.11
CA ARG A 185 -8.56 -20.61 -5.37
C ARG A 185 -9.84 -21.45 -5.16
N GLU A 186 -10.07 -21.92 -3.94
CA GLU A 186 -11.21 -22.77 -3.56
C GLU A 186 -12.41 -21.98 -3.03
N THR A 187 -12.18 -20.86 -2.32
CA THR A 187 -13.24 -19.88 -2.02
C THR A 187 -13.50 -19.07 -3.28
N LEU A 188 -14.76 -18.80 -3.63
CA LEU A 188 -15.22 -18.18 -4.90
C LEU A 188 -14.69 -16.76 -5.20
N THR A 189 -13.63 -16.30 -4.54
CA THR A 189 -13.14 -14.92 -4.61
C THR A 189 -11.77 -14.86 -5.26
N THR A 190 -11.73 -14.65 -6.57
CA THR A 190 -10.51 -14.28 -7.29
C THR A 190 -10.21 -12.78 -7.11
N THR A 191 -8.96 -12.38 -7.35
CA THR A 191 -8.54 -10.98 -7.47
C THR A 191 -9.45 -10.21 -8.44
N THR A 192 -9.78 -10.83 -9.57
CA THR A 192 -10.63 -10.24 -10.59
C THR A 192 -12.08 -10.05 -10.13
N THR A 193 -12.61 -11.01 -9.37
CA THR A 193 -13.94 -10.91 -8.75
C THR A 193 -13.99 -9.76 -7.73
N GLN A 194 -12.96 -9.62 -6.90
CA GLN A 194 -12.86 -8.51 -5.94
C GLN A 194 -12.81 -7.15 -6.63
N LEU A 195 -11.99 -7.04 -7.68
CA LEU A 195 -11.90 -5.82 -8.49
C LEU A 195 -13.24 -5.48 -9.14
N SER A 196 -13.96 -6.47 -9.68
CA SER A 196 -15.29 -6.26 -10.25
C SER A 196 -16.33 -5.84 -9.21
N HIS A 197 -16.38 -6.50 -8.05
CA HIS A 197 -17.30 -6.12 -6.97
C HIS A 197 -17.04 -4.69 -6.48
N LEU A 198 -15.77 -4.32 -6.28
CA LEU A 198 -15.38 -2.97 -5.90
C LEU A 198 -15.78 -1.95 -6.97
N ALA A 199 -15.49 -2.24 -8.24
CA ALA A 199 -15.82 -1.36 -9.35
C ALA A 199 -17.32 -1.11 -9.46
N ASP A 200 -18.13 -2.16 -9.40
CA ASP A 200 -19.59 -2.02 -9.49
C ASP A 200 -20.17 -1.22 -8.31
N ALA A 201 -19.70 -1.48 -7.07
CA ALA A 201 -20.16 -0.74 -5.89
C ALA A 201 -19.80 0.76 -5.98
N LEU A 202 -18.59 1.07 -6.45
CA LEU A 202 -18.15 2.45 -6.66
C LEU A 202 -18.93 3.14 -7.78
N VAL A 203 -19.20 2.45 -8.89
CA VAL A 203 -20.00 2.98 -10.01
C VAL A 203 -21.42 3.27 -9.55
N ASP A 204 -22.04 2.36 -8.79
CA ASP A 204 -23.37 2.60 -8.21
C ASP A 204 -23.36 3.81 -7.27
N GLY A 205 -22.38 3.88 -6.36
CA GLY A 205 -22.21 5.02 -5.46
C GLY A 205 -22.07 6.35 -6.18
N VAL A 206 -21.20 6.43 -7.19
CA VAL A 206 -21.00 7.65 -8.01
C VAL A 206 -22.27 8.00 -8.78
N LEU A 207 -22.96 7.01 -9.35
CA LEU A 207 -24.21 7.24 -10.07
C LEU A 207 -25.29 7.83 -9.14
N ARG A 208 -25.40 7.33 -7.91
CA ARG A 208 -26.34 7.86 -6.90
C ARG A 208 -26.03 9.30 -6.52
N VAL A 209 -24.76 9.64 -6.34
CA VAL A 209 -24.31 11.02 -6.08
C VAL A 209 -24.68 11.94 -7.25
N ALA A 210 -24.34 11.54 -8.47
CA ALA A 210 -24.63 12.33 -9.68
C ALA A 210 -26.15 12.47 -9.92
N ALA A 211 -26.92 11.41 -9.69
CA ALA A 211 -28.37 11.44 -9.83
C ALA A 211 -29.02 12.39 -8.80
N ALA A 212 -28.60 12.33 -7.54
CA ALA A 212 -29.11 13.22 -6.48
C ALA A 212 -28.83 14.69 -6.81
N GLU A 213 -27.61 15.00 -7.25
CA GLU A 213 -27.24 16.35 -7.67
C GLU A 213 -28.08 16.84 -8.87
N ASN A 214 -28.24 16.00 -9.90
CA ASN A 214 -29.01 16.34 -11.09
C ASN A 214 -30.49 16.55 -10.75
N ILE A 215 -31.06 15.70 -9.89
CA ILE A 215 -32.45 15.83 -9.44
C ILE A 215 -32.67 17.13 -8.67
N ALA A 216 -31.73 17.49 -7.78
CA ALA A 216 -31.80 18.74 -7.03
C ALA A 216 -31.78 19.99 -7.93
N ARG A 217 -31.05 19.94 -9.05
CA ARG A 217 -30.90 21.07 -9.98
C ARG A 217 -32.00 21.15 -11.05
N HIS A 218 -32.46 20.01 -11.54
CA HIS A 218 -33.30 19.93 -12.75
C HIS A 218 -34.65 19.26 -12.53
N GLY A 219 -34.94 18.77 -11.32
CA GLY A 219 -36.14 18.00 -11.02
C GLY A 219 -36.01 16.51 -11.34
N PRO A 220 -37.09 15.73 -11.19
CA PRO A 220 -37.04 14.28 -11.28
C PRO A 220 -36.57 13.79 -12.66
N LEU A 221 -35.86 12.66 -12.69
CA LEU A 221 -35.45 12.03 -13.95
C LEU A 221 -36.67 11.59 -14.76
N PRO A 222 -36.67 11.78 -16.09
CA PRO A 222 -37.80 11.44 -16.95
C PRO A 222 -38.02 9.91 -17.11
N GLY A 223 -37.15 9.09 -16.52
CA GLY A 223 -37.21 7.63 -16.61
C GLY A 223 -36.14 6.95 -15.76
N ARG A 224 -35.95 5.65 -15.99
CA ARG A 224 -34.89 4.86 -15.34
C ARG A 224 -33.59 5.00 -16.12
N PHE A 225 -32.49 5.09 -15.39
CA PHE A 225 -31.13 5.09 -15.95
C PHE A 225 -30.43 3.78 -15.56
N ALA A 226 -29.63 3.24 -16.47
CA ALA A 226 -28.86 2.02 -16.23
C ALA A 226 -27.45 2.18 -16.79
N VAL A 227 -26.48 1.65 -16.07
CA VAL A 227 -25.09 1.50 -16.53
C VAL A 227 -24.88 0.03 -16.87
N ILE A 228 -24.35 -0.24 -18.05
CA ILE A 228 -24.04 -1.60 -18.51
C ILE A 228 -22.52 -1.75 -18.54
N GLY A 229 -21.99 -2.57 -17.64
CA GLY A 229 -20.59 -2.96 -17.64
C GLY A 229 -20.31 -3.87 -18.84
N MET A 230 -19.43 -3.43 -19.74
CA MET A 230 -19.04 -4.19 -20.93
C MET A 230 -17.63 -4.78 -20.76
N GLY A 231 -17.29 -5.80 -21.53
CA GLY A 231 -15.95 -6.41 -21.53
C GLY A 231 -15.62 -7.13 -20.22
N LYS A 232 -14.41 -6.94 -19.69
CA LYS A 232 -13.92 -7.61 -18.49
C LYS A 232 -14.78 -7.36 -17.24
N LEU A 233 -15.24 -6.13 -17.05
CA LEU A 233 -16.16 -5.81 -15.95
C LEU A 233 -17.46 -6.62 -16.08
N GLY A 234 -18.07 -6.64 -17.27
CA GLY A 234 -19.29 -7.43 -17.53
C GLY A 234 -19.09 -8.94 -17.44
N GLY A 235 -17.86 -9.42 -17.57
CA GLY A 235 -17.46 -10.81 -17.35
C GLY A 235 -17.02 -11.14 -15.93
N ILE A 236 -17.04 -10.18 -14.99
CA ILE A 236 -16.53 -10.32 -13.62
C ILE A 236 -15.03 -10.73 -13.62
N ASP A 237 -14.28 -10.22 -14.59
CA ASP A 237 -12.87 -10.56 -14.81
C ASP A 237 -12.00 -9.30 -14.91
N LEU A 238 -12.30 -8.29 -14.08
CA LEU A 238 -11.56 -7.02 -14.09
C LEU A 238 -10.12 -7.23 -13.62
N ASN A 239 -9.14 -6.69 -14.33
CA ASN A 239 -7.71 -6.86 -14.06
C ASN A 239 -7.00 -5.54 -13.77
#